data_AF-A0A955CKY1-F1
#
_entry.id   AF-A0A955CKY1-F1
#
_cell.length_a   1.000
_cell.length_b   1.000
_cell.length_c   1.000
_cell.angle_alpha   90.00
_cell.angle_beta   90.00
_cell.angle_gamma   90.00
#
_symmetry.space_group_name_H-M   'P 1'
#
loop_
_entity.id
_entity.type
_entity.pdbx_description
1 polymer ?
#
loop_
_entity_poly.entity_id
_entity_poly.type
_entity_poly.pdbx_seq_one_letter_code
_entity_poly.pdbx_strand_id
1 'polypeptide(L)'
;MRCSISLFVRHACLVTCALILIDCHAAHAKDAIDLERFRPSAIARWEQAMVDFDQKNDAETHPDDSILFVGSSSIVRWDHISTDVVPYHAIQRGFGGSRWSDVAVYAERLIKPHKFRAVVFFVANDITGGDNDRTPAEVLALFAHVRDVVRVH
;
A
#
# COMPACT_ATOMS: atom_id res chain seq x y z
N MET A 1 -31.93 -7.86 -66.64
CA MET A 1 -31.31 -6.62 -66.15
C MET A 1 -30.60 -6.92 -64.85
N ARG A 2 -29.32 -6.56 -64.76
CA ARG A 2 -28.41 -6.85 -63.64
C ARG A 2 -28.83 -6.04 -62.40
N CYS A 3 -28.73 -6.63 -61.21
CA CYS A 3 -28.36 -5.87 -60.03
C CYS A 3 -27.73 -6.81 -58.98
N SER A 4 -26.41 -6.73 -58.86
CA SER A 4 -25.64 -7.34 -57.78
C SER A 4 -25.66 -6.39 -56.59
N ILE A 5 -26.02 -6.87 -55.40
CA ILE A 5 -25.51 -6.33 -54.13
C ILE A 5 -25.17 -7.51 -53.23
N SER A 6 -23.94 -7.99 -53.38
CA SER A 6 -23.24 -8.71 -52.32
C SER A 6 -22.69 -7.67 -51.34
N LEU A 7 -22.47 -8.11 -50.09
CA LEU A 7 -21.48 -7.56 -49.16
C LEU A 7 -21.93 -6.48 -48.17
N PHE A 8 -22.93 -6.73 -47.31
CA PHE A 8 -23.11 -5.91 -46.09
C PHE A 8 -23.73 -6.66 -44.89
N VAL A 9 -23.28 -7.88 -44.56
CA VAL A 9 -23.78 -8.60 -43.36
C VAL A 9 -22.69 -9.32 -42.55
N ARG A 10 -21.46 -8.78 -42.49
CA ARG A 10 -20.40 -9.38 -41.64
C ARG A 10 -19.67 -8.44 -40.68
N HIS A 11 -19.98 -7.14 -40.68
CA HIS A 11 -19.34 -6.17 -39.78
C HIS A 11 -20.11 -5.87 -38.49
N ALA A 12 -21.30 -6.43 -38.31
CA ALA A 12 -22.17 -6.08 -37.18
C ALA A 12 -21.91 -6.86 -35.87
N CYS A 13 -20.97 -7.82 -35.84
CA CYS A 13 -20.81 -8.72 -34.68
C CYS A 13 -19.51 -8.54 -33.86
N LEU A 14 -18.54 -7.76 -34.34
CA LEU A 14 -17.24 -7.58 -33.65
C LEU A 14 -17.12 -6.24 -32.89
N VAL A 15 -17.97 -5.25 -33.19
CA VAL A 15 -17.86 -3.92 -32.58
C VAL A 15 -18.53 -3.84 -31.21
N THR A 16 -19.53 -4.70 -30.93
CA THR A 16 -20.28 -4.66 -29.66
C THR A 16 -19.55 -5.30 -28.49
N CYS A 17 -18.59 -6.21 -28.74
CA CYS A 17 -17.79 -6.85 -27.67
C CYS A 17 -16.61 -5.98 -27.20
N ALA A 18 -16.12 -5.06 -28.02
CA ALA A 18 -14.99 -4.21 -27.68
C ALA A 18 -15.35 -3.05 -26.73
N LEU A 19 -16.62 -2.64 -26.68
CA LEU A 19 -17.05 -1.52 -25.84
C LEU A 19 -17.27 -1.92 -24.37
N ILE A 20 -17.65 -3.16 -24.08
CA ILE A 20 -17.87 -3.61 -22.69
C ILE A 20 -16.54 -3.83 -21.94
N LEU A 21 -15.42 -4.07 -22.64
CA LEU A 21 -14.12 -4.28 -22.00
C LEU A 21 -13.36 -2.98 -21.69
N ILE A 22 -13.72 -1.85 -22.30
CA ILE A 22 -13.05 -0.56 -22.06
C ILE A 22 -13.60 0.11 -20.80
N ASP A 23 -14.89 -0.05 -20.50
CA ASP A 23 -15.52 0.64 -19.36
C ASP A 23 -15.18 0.03 -17.98
N CYS A 24 -14.68 -1.20 -17.92
CA CYS A 24 -14.27 -1.82 -16.65
C CYS A 24 -12.96 -1.21 -16.10
N HIS A 25 -12.07 -0.70 -16.95
CA HIS A 25 -10.81 -0.07 -16.52
C HIS A 25 -11.00 1.35 -15.96
N ALA A 26 -12.04 2.06 -16.38
CA ALA A 26 -12.24 3.46 -16.01
C ALA A 26 -12.99 3.65 -14.67
N ALA A 27 -13.73 2.63 -14.21
CA ALA A 27 -14.52 2.73 -12.98
C ALA A 27 -13.67 2.68 -11.69
N HIS A 28 -12.41 2.22 -11.77
CA HIS A 28 -11.51 2.15 -10.61
C HIS A 28 -10.70 3.43 -10.34
N ALA A 29 -10.70 4.40 -11.26
CA ALA A 29 -9.80 5.55 -11.20
C ALA A 29 -10.31 6.72 -10.34
N LYS A 30 -11.54 6.67 -9.82
CA LYS A 30 -12.17 7.84 -9.17
C LYS A 30 -11.85 8.05 -7.69
N ASP A 31 -11.25 7.06 -7.02
CA ASP A 31 -10.94 7.12 -5.57
C ASP A 31 -9.44 6.88 -5.27
N ALA A 32 -8.55 7.11 -6.24
CA ALA A 32 -7.12 6.99 -6.00
C ALA A 32 -6.69 8.07 -5.00
N ILE A 33 -6.17 7.64 -3.84
CA ILE A 33 -5.64 8.56 -2.84
C ILE A 33 -4.47 9.37 -3.40
N ASP A 34 -4.52 10.69 -3.24
CA ASP A 34 -3.44 11.59 -3.63
C ASP A 34 -2.28 11.49 -2.62
N LEU A 35 -1.35 10.56 -2.89
CA LEU A 35 -0.14 10.40 -2.08
C LEU A 35 0.87 11.52 -2.29
N GLU A 36 0.83 12.19 -3.46
CA GLU A 36 1.77 13.28 -3.77
C GLU A 36 1.54 14.47 -2.85
N ARG A 37 0.31 14.71 -2.41
CA ARG A 37 0.00 15.65 -1.33
C ARG A 37 0.80 15.39 -0.05
N PHE A 38 1.08 14.12 0.29
CA PHE A 38 1.73 13.73 1.54
C PHE A 38 3.24 13.51 1.41
N ARG A 39 3.72 13.24 0.19
CA ARG A 39 5.10 12.87 -0.09
C ARG A 39 6.12 13.89 0.42
N PRO A 40 5.98 15.23 0.21
CA PRO A 40 6.98 16.18 0.71
C PRO A 40 7.14 16.15 2.23
N SER A 41 6.04 16.09 2.98
CA SER A 41 6.09 16.02 4.44
C SER A 41 6.65 14.68 4.95
N ALA A 42 6.33 13.58 4.26
CA ALA A 42 6.82 12.25 4.61
C ALA A 42 8.33 12.13 4.35
N ILE A 43 8.83 12.68 3.22
CA ILE A 43 10.27 12.74 2.90
C ILE A 43 11.01 13.59 3.94
N ALA A 44 10.52 14.81 4.20
CA ALA A 44 11.18 15.72 5.14
C ALA A 44 11.32 15.14 6.55
N ARG A 45 10.42 14.23 6.97
CA ARG A 45 10.40 13.68 8.33
C ARG A 45 11.01 12.28 8.44
N TRP A 46 10.80 11.41 7.45
CA TRP A 46 11.01 9.97 7.61
C TRP A 46 12.01 9.35 6.63
N GLU A 47 12.56 10.10 5.68
CA GLU A 47 13.53 9.54 4.72
C GLU A 47 14.73 8.90 5.44
N GLN A 48 15.24 9.52 6.50
CA GLN A 48 16.34 8.93 7.29
C GLN A 48 15.95 7.58 7.90
N ALA A 49 14.73 7.44 8.42
CA ALA A 49 14.27 6.15 8.97
C ALA A 49 14.19 5.08 7.87
N MET A 50 13.81 5.46 6.65
CA MET A 50 13.80 4.54 5.51
C MET A 50 15.22 4.16 5.08
N VAL A 51 16.19 5.06 5.16
CA VAL A 51 17.60 4.74 4.92
C VAL A 51 18.13 3.76 5.97
N ASP A 52 17.81 3.99 7.25
CA ASP A 52 18.19 3.08 8.34
C ASP A 52 17.56 1.68 8.16
N PHE A 53 16.32 1.61 7.64
CA PHE A 53 15.69 0.34 7.29
C PHE A 53 16.34 -0.35 6.11
N ASP A 54 16.71 0.37 5.06
CA ASP A 54 17.46 -0.23 3.94
C ASP A 54 18.77 -0.87 4.45
N GLN A 55 19.50 -0.17 5.32
CA GLN A 55 20.72 -0.71 5.94
C GLN A 55 20.45 -1.96 6.80
N LYS A 56 19.35 -1.97 7.56
CA LYS A 56 18.93 -3.16 8.31
C LYS A 56 18.52 -4.30 7.39
N ASN A 57 17.88 -4.01 6.26
CA ASN A 57 17.48 -5.01 5.28
C ASN A 57 18.70 -5.69 4.66
N ASP A 58 19.80 -4.95 4.47
CA ASP A 58 21.07 -5.50 3.97
C ASP A 58 21.82 -6.31 5.05
N ALA A 59 21.69 -5.92 6.32
CA ALA A 59 22.43 -6.54 7.43
C ALA A 59 21.72 -7.74 8.08
N GLU A 60 20.38 -7.74 8.09
CA GLU A 60 19.56 -8.76 8.74
C GLU A 60 19.08 -9.81 7.72
N THR A 61 19.06 -11.09 8.12
CA THR A 61 18.42 -12.15 7.35
C THR A 61 17.31 -12.76 8.20
N HIS A 62 16.11 -12.83 7.64
CA HIS A 62 14.90 -13.32 8.31
C HIS A 62 14.33 -14.53 7.56
N PRO A 63 13.82 -15.56 8.25
CA PRO A 63 13.11 -16.67 7.61
C PRO A 63 11.86 -16.21 6.84
N ASP A 64 11.47 -16.93 5.79
CA ASP A 64 10.30 -16.59 4.96
C ASP A 64 8.97 -16.61 5.75
N ASP A 65 8.90 -17.28 6.89
CA ASP A 65 7.72 -17.34 7.77
C ASP A 65 7.71 -16.28 8.89
N SER A 66 8.61 -15.28 8.81
CA SER A 66 8.65 -14.14 9.73
C SER A 66 7.38 -13.30 9.72
N ILE A 67 7.21 -12.47 10.74
CA ILE A 67 6.13 -11.48 10.86
C ILE A 67 6.74 -10.08 10.71
N LEU A 68 6.25 -9.31 9.73
CA LEU A 68 6.65 -7.92 9.52
C LEU A 68 5.84 -6.99 10.44
N PHE A 69 6.49 -6.09 11.16
CA PHE A 69 5.86 -5.12 12.05
C PHE A 69 6.14 -3.71 11.58
N VAL A 70 5.09 -2.98 11.18
CA VAL A 70 5.18 -1.60 10.69
C VAL A 70 4.27 -0.72 11.51
N GLY A 71 4.74 0.47 11.88
CA GLY A 71 3.88 1.37 12.62
C GLY A 71 4.58 2.54 13.27
N SER A 72 3.85 3.17 14.19
CA SER A 72 4.31 4.36 14.91
C SER A 72 4.99 3.97 16.24
N SER A 73 4.87 4.82 17.26
CA SER A 73 5.55 4.66 18.55
C SER A 73 5.23 3.33 19.24
N SER A 74 4.03 2.77 19.05
CA SER A 74 3.67 1.46 19.63
C SER A 74 4.54 0.33 19.09
N ILE A 75 4.86 0.33 17.80
CA ILE A 75 5.79 -0.65 17.22
C ILE A 75 7.22 -0.32 17.63
N VAL A 76 7.63 0.95 17.58
CA VAL A 76 9.00 1.36 17.95
C VAL A 76 9.37 0.95 19.38
N ARG A 77 8.43 1.09 20.32
CA ARG A 77 8.65 0.85 21.75
C ARG A 77 8.35 -0.58 22.19
N TRP A 78 8.09 -1.48 21.24
CA TRP A 78 7.88 -2.88 21.56
C TRP A 78 9.22 -3.59 21.73
N ASP A 79 9.88 -3.34 22.86
CA ASP A 79 11.27 -3.78 23.12
C ASP A 79 11.45 -5.31 23.11
N HIS A 80 10.37 -6.06 23.39
CA HIS A 80 10.37 -7.52 23.50
C HIS A 80 9.66 -8.22 22.33
N ILE A 81 9.46 -7.53 21.20
CA ILE A 81 8.68 -8.05 20.08
C ILE A 81 9.19 -9.40 19.56
N SER A 82 10.51 -9.59 19.50
CA SER A 82 11.12 -10.83 19.03
C SER A 82 10.85 -12.03 19.95
N THR A 83 10.71 -11.80 21.26
CA THR A 83 10.38 -12.88 22.21
C THR A 83 8.88 -13.15 22.28
N ASP A 84 8.06 -12.13 22.09
CA ASP A 84 6.60 -12.23 22.20
C ASP A 84 5.96 -12.97 21.02
N VAL A 85 6.67 -13.09 19.90
CA VAL A 85 6.15 -13.69 18.66
C VAL A 85 6.72 -15.08 18.37
N VAL A 86 7.54 -15.62 19.29
CA VAL A 86 8.05 -17.00 19.21
C VAL A 86 6.86 -17.96 19.02
N PRO A 87 6.95 -18.94 18.09
CA PRO A 87 8.16 -19.41 17.40
C PRO A 87 8.54 -18.64 16.13
N TYR A 88 7.86 -17.55 15.78
CA TYR A 88 8.19 -16.75 14.60
C TYR A 88 9.31 -15.73 14.87
N HIS A 89 9.85 -15.17 13.79
CA HIS A 89 10.81 -14.07 13.83
C HIS A 89 10.14 -12.73 13.53
N ALA A 90 10.54 -11.67 14.22
CA ALA A 90 10.02 -10.32 14.00
C ALA A 90 10.93 -9.51 13.08
N ILE A 91 10.34 -8.90 12.05
CA ILE A 91 10.97 -7.86 11.24
C ILE A 91 10.39 -6.51 11.67
N GLN A 92 11.07 -5.77 12.54
CA GLN A 92 10.55 -4.51 13.10
C GLN A 92 10.96 -3.31 12.24
N ARG A 93 9.99 -2.64 11.62
CA ARG A 93 10.12 -1.47 10.72
C ARG A 93 9.18 -0.34 11.17
N GLY A 94 9.21 -0.02 12.46
CA GLY A 94 8.45 1.08 13.06
C GLY A 94 9.23 2.40 13.05
N PHE A 95 8.57 3.50 12.73
CA PHE A 95 9.14 4.85 12.73
C PHE A 95 8.19 5.80 13.47
N GLY A 96 8.64 6.27 14.65
CA GLY A 96 7.77 6.76 15.71
C GLY A 96 7.11 8.10 15.41
N GLY A 97 5.81 8.22 15.65
CA GLY A 97 5.03 9.43 15.33
C GLY A 97 4.42 9.42 13.92
N SER A 98 4.63 8.36 13.15
CA SER A 98 4.05 8.19 11.82
C SER A 98 2.52 8.16 11.82
N ARG A 99 1.96 8.69 10.74
CA ARG A 99 0.54 8.62 10.36
C ARG A 99 0.33 7.62 9.22
N TRP A 100 -0.91 7.24 8.94
CA TRP A 100 -1.22 6.37 7.81
C TRP A 100 -0.77 6.98 6.48
N SER A 101 -0.73 8.31 6.35
CA SER A 101 -0.20 8.98 5.15
C SER A 101 1.28 8.74 4.95
N ASP A 102 2.05 8.67 6.05
CA ASP A 102 3.49 8.44 5.99
C ASP A 102 3.76 6.98 5.61
N VAL A 103 3.03 6.05 6.23
CA VAL A 103 3.10 4.61 5.88
C VAL A 103 2.68 4.38 4.44
N ALA A 104 1.64 5.06 3.95
CA ALA A 104 1.18 4.93 2.57
C ALA A 104 2.23 5.42 1.55
N VAL A 105 2.88 6.56 1.80
CA VAL A 105 3.96 7.08 0.91
C VAL A 105 5.11 6.07 0.79
N TYR A 106 5.45 5.38 1.87
CA TYR A 106 6.56 4.43 1.90
C TYR A 106 6.14 2.95 1.81
N ALA A 107 4.87 2.65 1.54
CA ALA A 107 4.33 1.29 1.65
C ALA A 107 5.17 0.29 0.85
N GLU A 108 5.51 0.62 -0.39
CA GLU A 108 6.32 -0.26 -1.22
C GLU A 108 7.72 -0.51 -0.64
N ARG A 109 8.41 0.55 -0.17
CA ARG A 109 9.76 0.44 0.42
C ARG A 109 9.75 -0.29 1.76
N LEU A 110 8.66 -0.20 2.52
CA LEU A 110 8.49 -0.89 3.79
C LEU A 110 8.13 -2.37 3.63
N ILE A 111 7.46 -2.76 2.54
CA ILE A 111 6.87 -4.09 2.37
C ILE A 111 7.69 -4.95 1.41
N LYS A 112 7.96 -4.46 0.20
CA LYS A 112 8.52 -5.26 -0.91
C LYS A 112 9.89 -5.89 -0.62
N PRO A 113 10.79 -5.31 0.20
CA PRO A 113 12.07 -5.95 0.50
C PRO A 113 11.99 -7.24 1.32
N HIS A 114 10.85 -7.55 1.92
CA HIS A 114 10.72 -8.62 2.90
C HIS A 114 9.92 -9.80 2.36
N LYS A 115 10.24 -11.01 2.79
CA LYS A 115 9.30 -12.14 2.72
C LYS A 115 8.76 -12.39 4.13
N PHE A 116 7.44 -12.53 4.25
CA PHE A 116 6.80 -12.73 5.54
C PHE A 116 5.52 -13.56 5.42
N ARG A 117 5.17 -14.29 6.48
CA ARG A 117 3.90 -15.01 6.60
C ARG A 117 2.74 -14.08 6.96
N ALA A 118 3.02 -13.05 7.74
CA ALA A 118 2.03 -12.08 8.20
C ALA A 118 2.65 -10.70 8.40
N VAL A 119 1.81 -9.67 8.36
CA VAL A 119 2.20 -8.29 8.67
C VAL A 119 1.26 -7.70 9.71
N VAL A 120 1.83 -7.00 10.68
CA VAL A 120 1.12 -6.28 11.73
C VAL A 120 1.36 -4.79 11.55
N PHE A 121 0.27 -4.04 11.39
CA PHE A 121 0.29 -2.58 11.36
C PHE A 121 -0.26 -2.02 12.66
N PHE A 122 0.44 -1.06 13.28
CA PHE A 122 -0.10 -0.24 14.36
C PHE A 122 0.25 1.24 14.15
N VAL A 123 -0.75 2.02 13.73
CA VAL A 123 -0.62 3.45 13.45
C VAL A 123 -1.82 4.17 14.03
N ALA A 124 -1.57 5.23 14.82
CA ALA A 124 -2.60 5.87 15.64
C ALA A 124 -2.40 7.39 15.83
N ASN A 125 -1.67 8.06 14.93
CA ASN A 125 -1.38 9.51 15.03
C ASN A 125 -2.21 10.38 14.07
N ASP A 126 -3.15 9.78 13.34
CA ASP A 126 -3.97 10.47 12.35
C ASP A 126 -5.11 11.28 12.97
N ILE A 127 -5.62 10.86 14.14
CA ILE A 127 -6.75 11.49 14.84
C ILE A 127 -6.37 11.66 16.32
N THR A 128 -6.12 12.90 16.72
CA THR A 128 -5.60 13.30 18.04
C THR A 128 -6.50 14.33 18.76
N GLY A 129 -7.56 14.79 18.10
CA GLY A 129 -8.42 15.89 18.54
C GLY A 129 -7.92 17.28 18.12
N GLY A 130 -6.98 17.36 17.18
CA GLY A 130 -6.38 18.63 16.72
C GLY A 130 -6.79 19.04 15.31
N ASP A 131 -6.49 20.29 14.94
CA ASP A 131 -6.88 20.90 13.65
C ASP A 131 -6.29 20.20 12.42
N ASN A 132 -5.22 19.43 12.61
CA ASN A 132 -4.50 18.71 11.55
C ASN A 132 -4.85 17.20 11.51
N ASP A 133 -5.94 16.80 12.16
CA ASP A 133 -6.45 15.44 12.10
C ASP A 133 -6.96 15.10 10.70
N ARG A 134 -6.85 13.82 10.36
CA ARG A 134 -7.48 13.27 9.16
C ARG A 134 -8.91 12.85 9.47
N THR A 135 -9.75 12.88 8.45
CA THR A 135 -11.07 12.27 8.57
C THR A 135 -10.95 10.74 8.66
N PRO A 136 -11.86 10.04 9.35
CA PRO A 136 -11.89 8.58 9.33
C PRO A 136 -11.93 7.97 7.92
N ALA A 137 -12.59 8.65 6.97
CA ALA A 137 -12.64 8.23 5.57
C ALA A 137 -11.27 8.33 4.87
N GLU A 138 -10.52 9.42 5.09
CA GLU A 138 -9.15 9.54 4.58
C GLU A 138 -8.23 8.48 5.19
N VAL A 139 -8.34 8.21 6.49
CA VAL A 139 -7.56 7.15 7.16
C VAL A 139 -7.88 5.78 6.56
N LEU A 140 -9.17 5.48 6.34
CA LEU A 140 -9.59 4.23 5.71
C LEU A 140 -9.03 4.09 4.29
N ALA A 141 -9.03 5.17 3.51
CA ALA A 141 -8.48 5.16 2.15
C ALA A 141 -6.96 4.93 2.15
N LEU A 142 -6.22 5.56 3.07
CA LEU A 142 -4.78 5.34 3.25
C LEU A 142 -4.47 3.90 3.66
N PHE A 143 -5.21 3.37 4.63
CA PHE A 143 -5.12 1.98 5.04
C PHE A 143 -5.41 1.03 3.86
N ALA A 144 -6.47 1.28 3.10
CA ALA A 144 -6.85 0.47 1.95
C ALA A 144 -5.72 0.44 0.89
N HIS A 145 -5.10 1.58 0.62
CA HIS A 145 -3.93 1.65 -0.25
C HIS A 145 -2.78 0.76 0.26
N VAL A 146 -2.40 0.88 1.53
CA VAL A 146 -1.31 0.07 2.11
C VAL A 146 -1.65 -1.42 2.08
N ARG A 147 -2.89 -1.79 2.44
CA ARG A 147 -3.39 -3.16 2.35
C ARG A 147 -3.28 -3.71 0.92
N ASP A 148 -3.59 -2.90 -0.08
CA ASP A 148 -3.53 -3.33 -1.47
C ASP A 148 -2.08 -3.56 -1.93
N VAL A 149 -1.13 -2.74 -1.45
CA VAL A 149 0.32 -3.01 -1.63
C VAL A 149 0.73 -4.34 -1.00
N VAL A 150 0.22 -4.68 0.19
CA VAL A 150 0.47 -5.99 0.84
C VAL A 150 -0.13 -7.13 0.03
N ARG A 151 -1.30 -6.95 -0.59
CA ARG A 151 -1.99 -8.02 -1.33
C ARG A 151 -1.37 -8.37 -2.67
N VAL A 152 -0.59 -7.46 -3.25
CA VAL A 152 0.13 -7.67 -4.52
C VAL A 152 1.60 -8.04 -4.32
N HIS A 153 2.07 -8.06 -3.07
CA HIS A 153 3.37 -8.56 -2.65
C HIS A 153 3.37 -10.09 -2.64
#